data_AF-A0A821Y3T0-F1
#
_entry.id   AF-A0A821Y3T0-F1
#
_cell.length_a   1.000
_cell.length_b   1.000
_cell.length_c   1.000
_cell.angle_alpha   90.00
_cell.angle_beta   90.00
_cell.angle_gamma   90.00
#
_symmetry.space_group_name_H-M   'P 1'
#
loop_
_entity.id
_entity.type
_entity.pdbx_description
1 polymer ?
#
loop_
_entity_poly.entity_id
_entity_poly.type
_entity_poly.pdbx_seq_one_letter_code
_entity_poly.pdbx_strand_id
1 'polypeptide(L)'
;MKIEDTRTEGVRGWECTPTSEQPPIQEDSKSCLPVVLKGWRRKSLYAIIIFLMILIFLNIAFTLWIISTLSLTKNGLGPITIVKDGITLDGKVWVVEDLIASTISSQTAKPITLHSHRNFTVLVSDDHQEQSKLILKRDSVECTGNAFEVKDAHGDRIFYASKDEVRVFADALAVDGAGGVGVRSALQAPIVRAPPGSNLQLESLTRKLDLRAPHSIYLESRAGSIDITSHNNIKLDSVVGAIKLDAPNIIIENLKEATATKEQKTSRNKKVYQLCACASGKLFLAAPDAPCSMHEMDTELCR
;
A
#
# COMPACT_ATOMS: atom_id res chain seq x y z
N MET A 1 34.51 -1.28 -101.13
CA MET A 1 33.29 -0.84 -101.85
C MET A 1 33.23 0.68 -101.70
N LYS A 2 33.49 1.41 -102.82
CA LYS A 2 33.58 2.89 -103.02
C LYS A 2 34.62 3.61 -102.15
N ILE A 3 35.81 4.05 -102.60
CA ILE A 3 36.31 4.75 -103.81
C ILE A 3 35.89 6.22 -103.92
N GLU A 4 36.90 7.02 -104.32
CA GLU A 4 36.98 8.39 -104.88
C GLU A 4 37.15 9.52 -103.84
N ASP A 5 38.27 10.26 -103.70
CA ASP A 5 39.34 10.85 -104.56
C ASP A 5 39.18 12.36 -104.82
N THR A 6 40.29 13.08 -104.54
CA THR A 6 40.88 14.21 -105.30
C THR A 6 40.08 15.51 -105.47
N ARG A 7 40.65 16.71 -105.71
CA ARG A 7 41.95 17.41 -105.65
C ARG A 7 41.64 18.81 -106.26
N THR A 8 42.48 19.83 -105.99
CA THR A 8 42.78 21.02 -106.86
C THR A 8 41.66 22.06 -107.05
N GLU A 9 41.85 23.35 -107.24
CA GLU A 9 42.99 24.29 -107.28
C GLU A 9 42.40 25.72 -107.24
N GLY A 10 43.21 26.70 -106.81
CA GLY A 10 43.26 28.10 -107.27
C GLY A 10 42.00 28.96 -107.48
N VAL A 11 42.06 30.24 -107.07
CA VAL A 11 41.91 31.41 -107.96
C VAL A 11 42.09 32.70 -107.15
N ARG A 12 42.90 33.61 -107.72
CA ARG A 12 43.16 34.98 -107.30
C ARG A 12 41.98 35.89 -107.68
N GLY A 13 41.75 36.95 -106.92
CA GLY A 13 40.92 38.07 -107.35
C GLY A 13 41.08 39.27 -106.43
N TRP A 14 41.86 40.25 -106.88
CA TRP A 14 41.91 41.61 -106.35
C TRP A 14 40.86 42.41 -107.12
N GLU A 15 40.03 43.22 -106.45
CA GLU A 15 39.70 44.54 -106.98
C GLU A 15 39.02 45.44 -105.95
N CYS A 16 39.54 46.66 -105.90
CA CYS A 16 39.11 47.80 -105.12
C CYS A 16 37.97 48.54 -105.83
N THR A 17 37.17 49.32 -105.09
CA THR A 17 36.62 50.64 -105.52
C THR A 17 35.89 51.31 -104.33
N PRO A 18 35.67 52.65 -104.33
CA PRO A 18 36.23 53.50 -103.28
C PRO A 18 35.22 54.44 -102.55
N THR A 19 35.69 54.94 -101.42
CA THR A 19 35.59 56.29 -100.81
C THR A 19 34.45 57.27 -101.18
N SER A 20 33.63 57.62 -100.18
CA SER A 20 33.43 58.98 -99.64
C SER A 20 32.82 58.81 -98.24
N GLU A 21 33.22 59.47 -97.15
CA GLU A 21 33.16 60.91 -96.91
C GLU A 21 34.00 61.30 -95.68
N GLN A 22 34.25 62.60 -95.52
CA GLN A 22 35.34 63.27 -94.81
C GLN A 22 34.92 63.77 -93.38
N PRO A 23 35.77 64.48 -92.58
CA PRO A 23 36.09 64.21 -91.15
C PRO A 23 35.62 65.40 -90.23
N PRO A 24 36.22 65.84 -89.08
CA PRO A 24 37.39 65.34 -88.28
C PRO A 24 37.33 65.43 -86.72
N ILE A 25 38.34 64.76 -86.08
CA ILE A 25 39.14 65.10 -84.86
C ILE A 25 38.45 65.27 -83.48
N GLN A 26 38.79 64.45 -82.44
CA GLN A 26 39.77 64.74 -81.36
C GLN A 26 39.74 63.72 -80.19
N GLU A 27 40.94 63.39 -79.67
CA GLU A 27 41.37 62.90 -78.33
C GLU A 27 40.49 61.95 -77.49
N ASP A 28 41.04 60.81 -77.04
CA ASP A 28 41.60 60.73 -75.67
C ASP A 28 42.37 59.43 -75.38
N SER A 29 43.34 59.59 -74.50
CA SER A 29 44.28 58.64 -73.93
C SER A 29 43.65 57.33 -73.41
N LYS A 30 44.22 56.18 -73.83
CA LYS A 30 44.05 54.89 -73.13
C LYS A 30 45.40 54.26 -72.88
N SER A 31 45.91 54.47 -71.66
CA SER A 31 47.01 53.70 -71.10
C SER A 31 46.59 52.24 -70.94
N CYS A 32 47.50 51.37 -71.34
CA CYS A 32 47.35 49.93 -71.39
C CYS A 32 47.08 49.32 -70.00
N LEU A 33 45.92 48.68 -69.86
CA LEU A 33 45.71 47.61 -68.88
C LEU A 33 46.19 46.30 -69.52
N PRO A 34 47.12 45.53 -68.91
CA PRO A 34 47.65 44.34 -69.56
C PRO A 34 46.57 43.26 -69.59
N VAL A 35 46.27 42.83 -70.81
CA VAL A 35 45.47 41.68 -71.14
C VAL A 35 46.17 40.41 -70.62
N VAL A 36 45.84 39.98 -69.40
CA VAL A 36 46.12 38.61 -68.90
C VAL A 36 44.89 37.74 -69.11
N LEU A 37 44.38 37.69 -70.34
CA LEU A 37 43.09 37.08 -70.67
C LEU A 37 43.19 35.78 -71.49
N LYS A 38 44.34 35.10 -71.46
CA LYS A 38 44.51 33.78 -72.09
C LYS A 38 44.77 32.61 -71.13
N GLY A 39 44.42 32.78 -69.85
CA GLY A 39 44.53 31.73 -68.82
C GLY A 39 43.46 31.75 -67.72
N TRP A 40 42.67 32.82 -67.62
CA TRP A 40 41.71 33.05 -66.53
C TRP A 40 40.55 32.05 -66.53
N ARG A 41 40.04 31.64 -67.69
CA ARG A 41 38.98 30.61 -67.76
C ARG A 41 39.44 29.26 -67.19
N ARG A 42 40.68 28.83 -67.47
CA ARG A 42 41.24 27.60 -66.88
C ARG A 42 41.49 27.77 -65.37
N LYS A 43 42.08 28.90 -64.96
CA LYS A 43 42.31 29.21 -63.53
C LYS A 43 41.00 29.29 -62.73
N SER A 44 39.93 29.83 -63.33
CA SER A 44 38.58 29.89 -62.75
C SER A 44 37.95 28.50 -62.65
N LEU A 45 38.09 27.65 -63.67
CA LEU A 45 37.61 26.27 -63.64
C LEU A 45 38.35 25.44 -62.57
N TYR A 46 39.68 25.58 -62.45
CA TYR A 46 40.44 24.98 -61.37
C TYR A 46 40.06 25.53 -59.98
N ALA A 47 39.76 26.83 -59.85
CA ALA A 47 39.28 27.41 -58.60
C ALA A 47 37.89 26.87 -58.20
N ILE A 48 36.99 26.69 -59.17
CA ILE A 48 35.69 26.06 -58.95
C ILE A 48 35.86 24.59 -58.54
N ILE A 49 36.72 23.82 -59.20
CA ILE A 49 37.00 22.42 -58.84
C ILE A 49 37.60 22.33 -57.44
N ILE A 50 38.54 23.21 -57.08
CA ILE A 50 39.14 23.27 -55.74
C ILE A 50 38.08 23.63 -54.70
N PHE A 51 37.22 24.62 -54.99
CA PHE A 51 36.11 24.98 -54.12
C PHE A 51 35.13 23.81 -53.93
N LEU A 52 34.82 23.08 -55.00
CA LEU A 52 33.94 21.90 -54.95
C LEU A 52 34.58 20.76 -54.14
N MET A 53 35.89 20.54 -54.28
CA MET A 53 36.65 19.61 -53.43
C MET A 53 36.62 20.03 -51.95
N ILE A 54 36.79 21.32 -51.66
CA ILE A 54 36.69 21.85 -50.30
C ILE A 54 35.28 21.61 -49.74
N LEU A 55 34.22 21.84 -50.52
CA LEU A 55 32.85 21.54 -50.10
C LEU A 55 32.65 20.04 -49.83
N ILE A 56 33.24 19.14 -50.62
CA ILE A 56 33.18 17.70 -50.37
C ILE A 56 33.86 17.36 -49.04
N PHE A 57 35.06 17.89 -48.80
CA PHE A 57 35.79 17.67 -47.54
C PHE A 57 35.03 18.23 -46.34
N LEU A 58 34.45 19.43 -46.44
CA LEU A 58 33.58 20.02 -45.41
C LEU A 58 32.35 19.16 -45.14
N ASN A 59 31.69 18.65 -46.18
CA ASN A 59 30.54 17.75 -46.01
C ASN A 59 30.94 16.44 -45.30
N ILE A 60 32.06 15.84 -45.67
CA ILE A 60 32.56 14.62 -45.00
C ILE A 60 32.91 14.91 -43.55
N ALA A 61 33.64 16.01 -43.27
CA ALA A 61 34.01 16.40 -41.92
C ALA A 61 32.78 16.68 -41.06
N PHE A 62 31.79 17.39 -41.60
CA PHE A 62 30.53 17.67 -40.91
C PHE A 62 29.74 16.39 -40.63
N THR A 63 29.71 15.44 -41.57
CA THR A 63 29.04 14.15 -41.40
C THR A 63 29.72 13.32 -40.30
N LEU A 64 31.05 13.23 -40.30
CA LEU A 64 31.81 12.53 -39.26
C LEU A 64 31.65 13.20 -37.90
N TRP A 65 31.59 14.53 -37.87
CA TRP A 65 31.36 15.29 -36.65
C TRP A 65 29.96 15.05 -36.07
N ILE A 66 28.93 14.99 -36.91
CA ILE A 66 27.56 14.62 -36.48
C ILE A 66 27.53 13.21 -35.90
N ILE A 67 28.13 12.23 -36.58
CA ILE A 67 28.17 10.83 -36.11
C ILE A 67 28.86 10.74 -34.74
N SER A 68 29.97 11.44 -34.57
CA SER A 68 30.72 11.48 -33.32
C SER A 68 29.94 12.17 -32.20
N THR A 69 29.31 13.32 -32.49
CA THR A 69 28.57 14.12 -31.51
C THR A 69 27.27 13.45 -31.06
N LEU A 70 26.60 12.72 -31.97
CA LEU A 70 25.39 11.95 -31.65
C LEU A 70 25.70 10.56 -31.08
N SER A 71 26.98 10.20 -30.92
CA SER A 71 27.43 8.87 -30.46
C SER A 71 26.75 7.74 -31.23
N LEU A 72 26.61 7.92 -32.55
CA LEU A 72 25.97 6.94 -33.44
C LEU A 72 26.92 5.75 -33.62
N THR A 73 26.62 4.64 -32.94
CA THR A 73 27.38 3.40 -33.05
C THR A 73 26.60 2.43 -33.95
N LYS A 74 27.29 1.46 -34.57
CA LYS A 74 26.63 0.40 -35.36
C LYS A 74 25.55 -0.36 -34.58
N ASN A 75 25.61 -0.33 -33.24
CA ASN A 75 24.71 -1.05 -32.35
C ASN A 75 23.63 -0.15 -31.71
N GLY A 76 23.61 1.16 -31.99
CA GLY A 76 22.58 2.06 -31.46
C GLY A 76 22.94 3.55 -31.37
N LEU A 77 22.06 4.32 -30.74
CA LEU A 77 22.21 5.77 -30.50
C LEU A 77 22.62 6.02 -29.05
N GLY A 78 23.85 6.49 -28.83
CA GLY A 78 24.34 6.87 -27.50
C GLY A 78 24.23 5.71 -26.49
N PRO A 79 23.58 5.89 -25.33
CA PRO A 79 23.42 4.84 -24.31
C PRO A 79 22.39 3.76 -24.70
N ILE A 80 21.70 3.93 -25.82
CA ILE A 80 20.66 3.01 -26.29
C ILE A 80 21.30 2.03 -27.27
N THR A 81 21.23 0.74 -26.94
CA THR A 81 21.69 -0.34 -27.82
C THR A 81 20.50 -1.19 -28.26
N ILE A 82 20.43 -1.49 -29.56
CA ILE A 82 19.33 -2.26 -30.16
C ILE A 82 19.76 -3.73 -30.18
N VAL A 83 18.99 -4.59 -29.53
CA VAL A 83 19.20 -6.04 -29.44
C VAL A 83 18.03 -6.76 -30.10
N LYS A 84 18.19 -8.03 -30.47
CA LYS A 84 17.13 -8.81 -31.15
C LYS A 84 15.82 -8.88 -30.36
N ASP A 85 15.89 -8.81 -29.02
CA ASP A 85 14.73 -8.92 -28.13
C ASP A 85 14.25 -7.56 -27.58
N GLY A 86 14.82 -6.44 -28.01
CA GLY A 86 14.39 -5.11 -27.60
C GLY A 86 15.51 -4.07 -27.51
N ILE A 87 15.34 -3.13 -26.59
CA ILE A 87 16.25 -2.01 -26.38
C ILE A 87 16.96 -2.19 -25.03
N THR A 88 18.29 -2.21 -25.05
CA THR A 88 19.11 -2.20 -23.83
C THR A 88 19.65 -0.80 -23.58
N LEU A 89 19.40 -0.28 -22.38
CA LEU A 89 19.82 1.05 -21.93
C LEU A 89 21.02 0.91 -21.02
N ASP A 90 22.18 1.40 -21.46
CA ASP A 90 23.41 1.46 -20.67
C ASP A 90 23.79 2.92 -20.41
N GLY A 91 23.14 3.51 -19.40
CA GLY A 91 23.38 4.89 -18.99
C GLY A 91 22.09 5.63 -18.60
N LYS A 92 22.13 6.95 -18.73
CA LYS A 92 20.99 7.83 -18.44
C LYS A 92 20.29 8.20 -19.74
N VAL A 93 18.98 7.96 -19.81
CA VAL A 93 18.13 8.38 -20.90
C VAL A 93 16.96 9.17 -20.36
N TRP A 94 16.57 10.21 -21.09
CA TRP A 94 15.38 10.98 -20.82
C TRP A 94 14.33 10.57 -21.84
N VAL A 95 13.19 10.10 -21.35
CA VAL A 95 12.02 9.82 -22.18
C VAL A 95 11.09 11.02 -22.06
N VAL A 96 10.67 11.55 -23.21
CA VAL A 96 9.70 12.63 -23.29
C VAL A 96 8.32 11.99 -23.39
N GLU A 97 7.34 12.50 -22.62
CA GLU A 97 5.98 11.96 -22.55
C GLU A 97 5.93 10.49 -22.07
N ASP A 98 5.46 9.58 -22.92
CA ASP A 98 5.08 8.23 -22.53
C ASP A 98 6.12 7.19 -22.96
N LEU A 99 6.52 6.33 -22.01
CA LEU A 99 7.31 5.14 -22.29
C LEU A 99 6.38 3.94 -22.47
N ILE A 100 6.19 3.52 -23.72
CA ILE A 100 5.38 2.33 -24.03
C ILE A 100 6.34 1.14 -24.20
N ALA A 101 6.21 0.16 -23.32
CA ALA A 101 6.97 -1.08 -23.38
C ALA A 101 6.10 -2.26 -22.93
N SER A 102 6.27 -3.42 -23.56
CA SER A 102 5.63 -4.67 -23.13
C SER A 102 6.20 -5.16 -21.81
N THR A 103 7.51 -5.00 -21.63
CA THR A 103 8.24 -5.46 -20.44
C THR A 103 9.32 -4.44 -20.11
N ILE A 104 9.39 -4.07 -18.83
CA ILE A 104 10.50 -3.30 -18.26
C ILE A 104 11.20 -4.21 -17.26
N SER A 105 12.45 -4.58 -17.52
CA SER A 105 13.24 -5.46 -16.67
C SER A 105 14.59 -4.85 -16.33
N SER A 106 15.05 -5.06 -15.10
CA SER A 106 16.43 -4.75 -14.69
C SER A 106 17.36 -5.93 -14.96
N GLN A 107 18.67 -5.68 -14.88
CA GLN A 107 19.68 -6.74 -14.92
C GLN A 107 19.48 -7.73 -13.77
N THR A 108 19.93 -8.97 -13.98
CA THR A 108 19.83 -10.04 -12.97
C THR A 108 20.40 -9.58 -11.63
N ALA A 109 19.62 -9.81 -10.56
CA ALA A 109 19.95 -9.43 -9.19
C ALA A 109 20.06 -7.92 -8.90
N LYS A 110 19.51 -7.05 -9.77
CA LYS A 110 19.37 -5.60 -9.48
C LYS A 110 17.89 -5.21 -9.40
N PRO A 111 17.44 -4.50 -8.35
CA PRO A 111 16.05 -4.05 -8.26
C PRO A 111 15.73 -2.98 -9.31
N ILE A 112 14.46 -2.88 -9.70
CA ILE A 112 13.94 -1.72 -10.42
C ILE A 112 13.53 -0.69 -9.37
N THR A 113 14.10 0.51 -9.42
CA THR A 113 13.70 1.62 -8.55
C THR A 113 12.98 2.68 -9.36
N LEU A 114 11.81 3.09 -8.89
CA LEU A 114 11.01 4.16 -9.49
C LEU A 114 10.99 5.33 -8.50
N HIS A 115 11.58 6.46 -8.90
CA HIS A 115 11.63 7.66 -8.09
C HIS A 115 10.64 8.69 -8.66
N SER A 116 9.66 9.08 -7.85
CA SER A 116 8.65 10.08 -8.22
C SER A 116 8.58 11.20 -7.19
N HIS A 117 8.49 12.45 -7.66
CA HIS A 117 8.25 13.62 -6.81
C HIS A 117 6.76 13.84 -6.51
N ARG A 118 5.88 13.15 -7.23
CA ARG A 118 4.42 13.22 -7.11
C ARG A 118 3.86 11.82 -6.85
N ASN A 119 2.53 11.74 -6.70
CA ASN A 119 1.85 10.46 -6.52
C ASN A 119 2.21 9.51 -7.67
N PHE A 120 2.55 8.28 -7.32
CA PHE A 120 2.86 7.21 -8.26
C PHE A 120 1.68 6.25 -8.32
N THR A 121 1.14 5.99 -9.52
CA THR A 121 -0.07 5.17 -9.70
C THR A 121 0.24 4.01 -10.63
N VAL A 122 -0.11 2.80 -10.19
CA VAL A 122 -0.12 1.59 -11.01
C VAL A 122 -1.57 1.25 -11.29
N LEU A 123 -1.92 1.21 -12.57
CA LEU A 123 -3.28 0.92 -13.04
C LEU A 123 -3.25 -0.34 -13.90
N VAL A 124 -4.16 -1.27 -13.60
CA VAL A 124 -4.49 -2.39 -14.48
C VAL A 124 -5.86 -2.12 -15.06
N SER A 125 -5.93 -2.02 -16.39
CA SER A 125 -7.17 -1.75 -17.11
C SER A 125 -7.39 -2.79 -18.19
N ASP A 126 -8.65 -3.13 -18.43
CA ASP A 126 -9.11 -3.99 -19.52
C ASP A 126 -10.21 -3.26 -20.29
N ASP A 127 -10.07 -3.15 -21.61
CA ASP A 127 -11.00 -2.48 -22.53
C ASP A 127 -11.62 -1.17 -21.97
N HIS A 128 -10.76 -0.26 -21.49
CA HIS A 128 -11.11 1.02 -20.86
C HIS A 128 -11.78 0.98 -19.48
N GLN A 129 -11.96 -0.19 -18.85
CA GLN A 129 -12.35 -0.30 -17.45
C GLN A 129 -11.14 -0.47 -16.53
N GLU A 130 -11.06 0.38 -15.50
CA GLU A 130 -10.09 0.25 -14.42
C GLU A 130 -10.43 -0.97 -13.54
N GLN A 131 -9.62 -2.04 -13.60
CA GLN A 131 -9.84 -3.26 -12.83
C GLN A 131 -9.19 -3.18 -11.44
N SER A 132 -7.97 -2.65 -11.37
CA SER A 132 -7.27 -2.44 -10.11
C SER A 132 -6.34 -1.25 -10.17
N LYS A 133 -6.19 -0.57 -9.04
CA LYS A 133 -5.40 0.64 -8.91
C LYS A 133 -4.62 0.63 -7.61
N LEU A 134 -3.33 0.90 -7.68
CA LEU A 134 -2.44 1.10 -6.53
C LEU A 134 -1.84 2.50 -6.62
N ILE A 135 -2.13 3.35 -5.64
CA ILE A 135 -1.62 4.73 -5.57
C ILE A 135 -0.69 4.85 -4.37
N LEU A 136 0.55 5.22 -4.63
CA LEU A 136 1.52 5.63 -3.62
C LEU A 136 1.50 7.16 -3.55
N LYS A 137 1.00 7.69 -2.42
CA LYS A 137 1.04 9.12 -2.08
C LYS A 137 2.25 9.39 -1.18
N ARG A 138 2.42 10.65 -0.76
CA ARG A 138 3.51 11.06 0.14
C ARG A 138 3.45 10.33 1.49
N ASP A 139 2.24 10.19 2.04
CA ASP A 139 2.02 9.70 3.40
C ASP A 139 1.11 8.47 3.48
N SER A 140 0.59 7.99 2.34
CA SER A 140 -0.35 6.86 2.32
C SER A 140 -0.22 6.02 1.05
N VAL A 141 -0.67 4.77 1.18
CA VAL A 141 -0.83 3.84 0.06
C VAL A 141 -2.31 3.49 -0.03
N GLU A 142 -2.90 3.71 -1.21
CA GLU A 142 -4.29 3.39 -1.49
C GLU A 142 -4.35 2.28 -2.53
N CYS A 143 -5.07 1.21 -2.21
CA CYS A 143 -5.34 0.12 -3.14
C CYS A 143 -6.84 0.05 -3.41
N THR A 144 -7.23 0.02 -4.68
CA THR A 144 -8.61 -0.17 -5.13
C THR A 144 -8.65 -1.41 -6.02
N GLY A 145 -9.53 -2.35 -5.68
CA GLY A 145 -9.71 -3.60 -6.41
C GLY A 145 -10.62 -4.55 -5.63
N ASN A 146 -10.78 -5.77 -6.15
CA ASN A 146 -11.64 -6.77 -5.51
C ASN A 146 -11.04 -7.34 -4.22
N ALA A 147 -9.71 -7.45 -4.15
CA ALA A 147 -9.00 -7.95 -2.99
C ALA A 147 -7.58 -7.36 -2.90
N PHE A 148 -7.09 -7.25 -1.67
CA PHE A 148 -5.71 -6.90 -1.33
C PHE A 148 -5.08 -8.04 -0.53
N GLU A 149 -3.98 -8.60 -1.03
CA GLU A 149 -3.33 -9.77 -0.45
C GLU A 149 -1.84 -9.47 -0.21
N VAL A 150 -1.37 -9.77 1.00
CA VAL A 150 0.04 -9.69 1.37
C VAL A 150 0.54 -11.10 1.65
N LYS A 151 1.61 -11.51 0.95
CA LYS A 151 2.25 -12.81 1.09
C LYS A 151 3.67 -12.66 1.65
N ASP A 152 4.13 -13.70 2.32
CA ASP A 152 5.52 -13.81 2.76
C ASP A 152 6.46 -14.21 1.60
N ALA A 153 7.75 -14.37 1.89
CA ALA A 153 8.75 -14.76 0.89
C ALA A 153 8.56 -16.19 0.35
N HIS A 154 7.84 -17.06 1.07
CA HIS A 154 7.54 -18.43 0.68
C HIS A 154 6.23 -18.54 -0.13
N GLY A 155 5.45 -17.45 -0.18
CA GLY A 155 4.17 -17.37 -0.88
C GLY A 155 2.96 -17.63 0.02
N ASP A 156 3.17 -17.79 1.33
CA ASP A 156 2.11 -17.96 2.32
C ASP A 156 1.41 -16.63 2.59
N ARG A 157 0.09 -16.69 2.77
CA ARG A 157 -0.72 -15.48 3.01
C ARG A 157 -0.46 -14.98 4.43
N ILE A 158 -0.22 -13.69 4.59
CA ILE A 158 -0.10 -13.02 5.89
C ILE A 158 -1.37 -12.19 6.16
N PHE A 159 -1.86 -11.49 5.14
CA PHE A 159 -3.01 -10.59 5.25
C PHE A 159 -3.85 -10.64 3.98
N TYR A 160 -5.17 -10.62 4.15
CA TYR A 160 -6.12 -10.58 3.06
C TYR A 160 -7.27 -9.64 3.41
N ALA A 161 -7.61 -8.72 2.52
CA ALA A 161 -8.76 -7.83 2.66
C ALA A 161 -9.59 -7.82 1.38
N SER A 162 -10.91 -7.94 1.53
CA SER A 162 -11.88 -7.89 0.45
C SER A 162 -13.13 -7.12 0.90
N LYS A 163 -14.13 -6.99 0.02
CA LYS A 163 -15.42 -6.42 0.37
C LYS A 163 -16.16 -7.22 1.45
N ASP A 164 -15.99 -8.54 1.46
CA ASP A 164 -16.78 -9.44 2.29
C ASP A 164 -16.12 -9.72 3.64
N GLU A 165 -14.79 -9.77 3.68
CA GLU A 165 -14.04 -10.10 4.89
C GLU A 165 -12.59 -9.59 4.88
N VAL A 166 -12.01 -9.53 6.08
CA VAL A 166 -10.58 -9.32 6.32
C VAL A 166 -10.05 -10.52 7.12
N ARG A 167 -9.00 -11.16 6.61
CA ARG A 167 -8.34 -12.30 7.24
C ARG A 167 -6.88 -11.97 7.56
N VAL A 168 -6.48 -12.28 8.79
CA VAL A 168 -5.10 -12.18 9.25
C VAL A 168 -4.62 -13.60 9.53
N PHE A 169 -3.52 -13.99 8.87
CA PHE A 169 -2.94 -15.32 8.96
C PHE A 169 -1.68 -15.36 9.83
N ALA A 170 -1.20 -14.20 10.27
CA ALA A 170 -0.09 -14.11 11.21
C ALA A 170 -0.44 -14.77 12.56
N ASP A 171 0.54 -15.42 13.18
CA ASP A 171 0.37 -16.10 14.48
C ASP A 171 -0.05 -15.15 15.62
N ALA A 172 0.37 -13.88 15.52
CA ALA A 172 0.06 -12.86 16.51
C ALA A 172 -0.43 -11.57 15.82
N LEU A 173 -1.54 -11.04 16.33
CA LEU A 173 -2.06 -9.71 15.97
C LEU A 173 -2.10 -8.86 17.24
N ALA A 174 -1.19 -7.88 17.34
CA ALA A 174 -1.17 -6.90 18.41
C ALA A 174 -1.90 -5.62 18.00
N VAL A 175 -2.71 -5.06 18.91
CA VAL A 175 -3.45 -3.81 18.69
C VAL A 175 -3.07 -2.84 19.80
N ASP A 176 -1.93 -2.15 19.63
CA ASP A 176 -1.30 -1.30 20.64
C ASP A 176 -1.78 0.16 20.62
N GLY A 177 -3.08 0.37 20.35
CA GLY A 177 -3.69 1.70 20.41
C GLY A 177 -4.21 2.02 21.81
N ALA A 178 -4.10 3.27 22.26
CA ALA A 178 -4.67 3.72 23.54
C ALA A 178 -6.20 3.48 23.65
N GLY A 179 -6.89 3.39 22.50
CA GLY A 179 -8.32 3.03 22.41
C GLY A 179 -8.61 1.52 22.30
N GLY A 180 -7.58 0.66 22.24
CA GLY A 180 -7.72 -0.77 22.07
C GLY A 180 -8.50 -1.17 20.80
N VAL A 181 -9.24 -2.28 20.89
CA VAL A 181 -10.10 -2.78 19.83
C VAL A 181 -11.57 -2.57 20.17
N GLY A 182 -12.28 -1.80 19.32
CA GLY A 182 -13.73 -1.59 19.44
C GLY A 182 -14.50 -2.59 18.58
N VAL A 183 -15.23 -3.53 19.21
CA VAL A 183 -16.06 -4.51 18.51
C VAL A 183 -17.53 -4.11 18.60
N ARG A 184 -18.18 -3.87 17.45
CA ARG A 184 -19.58 -3.38 17.42
C ARG A 184 -20.65 -4.46 17.62
N SER A 185 -20.35 -5.71 17.26
CA SER A 185 -21.33 -6.80 17.26
C SER A 185 -20.92 -7.93 18.18
N ALA A 186 -20.00 -8.78 17.74
CA ALA A 186 -19.53 -9.92 18.51
C ALA A 186 -18.06 -10.19 18.21
N LEU A 187 -17.36 -10.69 19.23
CA LEU A 187 -16.02 -11.24 19.10
C LEU A 187 -16.11 -12.72 19.45
N GLN A 188 -15.79 -13.58 18.49
CA GLN A 188 -15.70 -15.00 18.73
C GLN A 188 -14.24 -15.35 18.99
N ALA A 189 -13.95 -15.89 20.17
CA ALA A 189 -12.62 -16.33 20.55
C ALA A 189 -12.72 -17.68 21.30
N PRO A 190 -11.82 -18.64 21.02
CA PRO A 190 -11.80 -19.91 21.74
C PRO A 190 -11.33 -19.74 23.19
N ILE A 191 -10.45 -18.77 23.44
CA ILE A 191 -9.93 -18.44 24.76
C ILE A 191 -9.71 -16.94 24.89
N VAL A 192 -10.06 -16.39 26.04
CA VAL A 192 -9.76 -15.01 26.43
C VAL A 192 -8.92 -15.07 27.70
N ARG A 193 -7.69 -14.55 27.64
CA ARG A 193 -6.72 -14.63 28.74
C ARG A 193 -5.91 -13.33 28.81
N ALA A 194 -5.59 -12.90 30.02
CA ALA A 194 -4.64 -11.80 30.23
C ALA A 194 -3.17 -12.27 30.11
N PRO A 195 -2.25 -11.37 29.75
CA PRO A 195 -0.80 -11.62 29.80
C PRO A 195 -0.32 -12.07 31.19
N PRO A 196 0.80 -12.83 31.27
CA PRO A 196 1.39 -13.20 32.55
C PRO A 196 1.68 -11.98 33.43
N GLY A 197 1.31 -12.06 34.71
CA GLY A 197 1.49 -10.95 35.67
C GLY A 197 0.44 -9.84 35.59
N SER A 198 -0.56 -9.97 34.72
CA SER A 198 -1.68 -9.03 34.60
C SER A 198 -3.02 -9.71 34.87
N ASN A 199 -4.00 -8.93 35.32
CA ASN A 199 -5.35 -9.42 35.62
C ASN A 199 -6.23 -9.35 34.37
N LEU A 200 -7.08 -10.36 34.17
CA LEU A 200 -8.16 -10.29 33.18
C LEU A 200 -9.37 -9.60 33.82
N GLN A 201 -9.66 -8.38 33.39
CA GLN A 201 -10.82 -7.61 33.86
C GLN A 201 -11.92 -7.61 32.79
N LEU A 202 -13.08 -8.13 33.15
CA LEU A 202 -14.31 -8.04 32.36
C LEU A 202 -15.25 -7.11 33.10
N GLU A 203 -15.50 -5.91 32.55
CA GLU A 203 -16.31 -4.90 33.21
C GLU A 203 -17.33 -4.23 32.29
N SER A 204 -18.42 -3.76 32.87
CA SER A 204 -19.41 -2.91 32.21
C SER A 204 -19.63 -1.68 33.08
N LEU A 205 -19.09 -0.53 32.65
CA LEU A 205 -19.11 0.71 33.43
C LEU A 205 -20.51 1.31 33.63
N THR A 206 -21.44 1.05 32.72
CA THR A 206 -22.73 1.78 32.67
C THR A 206 -23.95 0.88 32.84
N ARG A 207 -23.82 -0.42 32.60
CA ARG A 207 -24.97 -1.34 32.51
C ARG A 207 -24.69 -2.68 33.19
N LYS A 208 -24.69 -3.77 32.43
CA LYS A 208 -24.68 -5.14 32.92
C LYS A 208 -23.60 -5.93 32.20
N LEU A 209 -22.87 -6.74 32.96
CA LEU A 209 -22.10 -7.86 32.43
C LEU A 209 -22.96 -9.13 32.51
N ASP A 210 -23.14 -9.83 31.39
CA ASP A 210 -23.98 -11.03 31.31
C ASP A 210 -23.12 -12.21 30.84
N LEU A 211 -23.08 -13.28 31.64
CA LEU A 211 -22.30 -14.48 31.38
C LEU A 211 -23.29 -15.63 31.25
N ARG A 212 -23.40 -16.19 30.04
CA ARG A 212 -24.37 -17.25 29.70
C ARG A 212 -23.66 -18.41 29.04
N ALA A 213 -24.04 -19.63 29.41
CA ALA A 213 -23.58 -20.84 28.76
C ALA A 213 -24.76 -21.80 28.55
N PRO A 214 -24.78 -22.58 27.45
CA PRO A 214 -25.85 -23.54 27.18
C PRO A 214 -25.83 -24.75 28.13
N HIS A 215 -24.65 -25.12 28.64
CA HIS A 215 -24.49 -26.29 29.50
C HIS A 215 -24.18 -25.90 30.94
N SER A 216 -23.04 -25.25 31.18
CA SER A 216 -22.59 -24.89 32.52
C SER A 216 -21.60 -23.74 32.49
N ILE A 217 -21.56 -22.96 33.58
CA ILE A 217 -20.50 -22.00 33.88
C ILE A 217 -19.76 -22.51 35.10
N TYR A 218 -18.45 -22.70 35.00
CA TYR A 218 -17.59 -23.15 36.10
C TYR A 218 -16.71 -21.98 36.56
N LEU A 219 -16.86 -21.59 37.82
CA LEU A 219 -16.07 -20.55 38.46
C LEU A 219 -15.16 -21.22 39.49
N GLU A 220 -13.85 -21.20 39.24
CA GLU A 220 -12.85 -21.86 40.08
C GLU A 220 -11.65 -20.95 40.31
N SER A 221 -11.13 -21.00 41.53
CA SER A 221 -9.86 -20.38 41.89
C SER A 221 -8.90 -21.44 42.41
N ARG A 222 -7.81 -21.69 41.67
CA ARG A 222 -6.76 -22.64 42.09
C ARG A 222 -5.91 -22.10 43.25
N ALA A 223 -5.80 -20.78 43.34
CA ALA A 223 -5.03 -20.08 44.35
C ALA A 223 -5.73 -18.75 44.65
N GLY A 224 -6.27 -18.63 45.87
CA GLY A 224 -7.02 -17.46 46.32
C GLY A 224 -8.49 -17.77 46.61
N SER A 225 -9.26 -16.75 46.96
CA SER A 225 -10.71 -16.84 47.16
C SER A 225 -11.47 -16.45 45.89
N ILE A 226 -12.77 -16.77 45.86
CA ILE A 226 -13.73 -16.17 44.95
C ILE A 226 -14.61 -15.27 45.81
N ASP A 227 -14.47 -13.96 45.63
CA ASP A 227 -15.24 -12.97 46.37
C ASP A 227 -16.38 -12.44 45.50
N ILE A 228 -17.61 -12.53 46.01
CA ILE A 228 -18.82 -12.01 45.34
C ILE A 228 -19.39 -10.91 46.22
N THR A 229 -19.31 -9.67 45.75
CA THR A 229 -19.85 -8.49 46.44
C THR A 229 -20.95 -7.85 45.60
N SER A 230 -22.01 -7.37 46.27
CA SER A 230 -23.12 -6.66 45.63
C SER A 230 -23.58 -5.53 46.53
N HIS A 231 -23.91 -4.38 45.94
CA HIS A 231 -24.44 -3.23 46.67
C HIS A 231 -25.88 -3.43 47.17
N ASN A 232 -26.67 -4.31 46.52
CA ASN A 232 -28.07 -4.49 46.84
C ASN A 232 -28.36 -5.94 47.24
N ASN A 233 -28.41 -6.84 46.25
CA ASN A 233 -28.73 -8.23 46.47
C ASN A 233 -27.87 -9.15 45.60
N ILE A 234 -27.66 -10.36 46.11
CA ILE A 234 -27.15 -11.50 45.35
C ILE A 234 -28.32 -12.49 45.27
N LYS A 235 -28.82 -12.76 44.06
CA LYS A 235 -29.88 -13.75 43.82
C LYS A 235 -29.26 -15.02 43.26
N LEU A 236 -29.35 -16.11 44.00
CA LEU A 236 -29.07 -17.47 43.54
C LEU A 236 -30.42 -18.14 43.28
N ASP A 237 -30.65 -18.61 42.06
CA ASP A 237 -31.93 -19.17 41.63
C ASP A 237 -31.69 -20.50 40.92
N SER A 238 -32.45 -21.54 41.29
CA SER A 238 -32.38 -22.86 40.68
C SER A 238 -33.80 -23.32 40.34
N VAL A 239 -34.08 -23.47 39.04
CA VAL A 239 -35.44 -23.74 38.55
C VAL A 239 -35.87 -25.19 38.81
N VAL A 240 -34.94 -26.13 38.67
CA VAL A 240 -35.22 -27.57 38.78
C VAL A 240 -34.42 -28.21 39.91
N GLY A 241 -33.18 -27.76 40.12
CA GLY A 241 -32.24 -28.38 41.04
C GLY A 241 -32.28 -27.78 42.43
N ALA A 242 -31.14 -27.86 43.11
CA ALA A 242 -30.93 -27.26 44.42
C ALA A 242 -29.69 -26.38 44.41
N ILE A 243 -29.62 -25.45 45.35
CA ILE A 243 -28.40 -24.69 45.65
C ILE A 243 -27.68 -25.46 46.76
N LYS A 244 -26.52 -26.05 46.44
CA LYS A 244 -25.70 -26.79 47.41
C LYS A 244 -24.53 -25.93 47.85
N LEU A 245 -24.41 -25.72 49.15
CA LEU A 245 -23.25 -25.10 49.78
C LEU A 245 -22.48 -26.21 50.53
N ASP A 246 -21.36 -26.64 49.97
CA ASP A 246 -20.53 -27.71 50.52
C ASP A 246 -19.25 -27.11 51.09
N ALA A 247 -19.23 -26.85 52.40
CA ALA A 247 -18.11 -26.22 53.08
C ALA A 247 -18.04 -26.69 54.54
N PRO A 248 -16.83 -26.75 55.16
CA PRO A 248 -16.68 -27.08 56.57
C PRO A 248 -17.41 -26.10 57.51
N ASN A 249 -17.50 -24.82 57.13
CA ASN A 249 -18.17 -23.79 57.89
C ASN A 249 -18.93 -22.86 56.93
N ILE A 250 -20.21 -22.61 57.23
CA ILE A 250 -21.01 -21.58 56.56
C ILE A 250 -21.33 -20.53 57.61
N ILE A 251 -20.87 -19.30 57.35
CA ILE A 251 -21.02 -18.18 58.29
C ILE A 251 -22.00 -17.18 57.67
N ILE A 252 -23.07 -16.88 58.40
CA ILE A 252 -24.02 -15.83 58.05
C ILE A 252 -23.97 -14.80 59.17
N GLU A 253 -23.25 -13.72 58.93
CA GLU A 253 -23.05 -12.67 59.93
C GLU A 253 -24.20 -11.66 59.91
N ASN A 254 -24.39 -10.95 61.03
CA ASN A 254 -25.34 -9.86 61.17
C ASN A 254 -26.81 -10.25 60.87
N LEU A 255 -27.16 -11.52 61.11
CA LEU A 255 -28.55 -11.92 61.18
C LEU A 255 -29.24 -11.09 62.28
N LYS A 256 -30.30 -10.37 61.90
CA LYS A 256 -31.10 -9.63 62.88
C LYS A 256 -31.74 -10.63 63.82
N GLU A 257 -31.31 -10.64 65.08
CA GLU A 257 -31.93 -11.43 66.12
C GLU A 257 -33.28 -10.81 66.51
N ALA A 258 -34.35 -11.59 66.46
CA ALA A 258 -35.61 -11.19 67.05
C ALA A 258 -35.46 -11.31 68.59
N THR A 259 -35.51 -10.18 69.29
CA THR A 259 -35.53 -10.18 70.75
C THR A 259 -36.88 -10.71 71.23
N ALA A 260 -36.88 -11.90 71.83
CA ALA A 260 -38.08 -12.47 72.45
C ALA A 260 -38.64 -11.50 73.50
N THR A 261 -39.87 -11.02 73.28
CA THR A 261 -40.54 -10.10 74.19
C THR A 261 -40.92 -10.84 75.48
N LYS A 262 -40.10 -10.67 76.51
CA LYS A 262 -40.33 -10.99 77.94
C LYS A 262 -40.53 -12.48 78.32
N GLU A 263 -39.56 -12.91 79.13
CA GLU A 263 -39.63 -13.96 80.16
C GLU A 263 -39.62 -15.44 79.74
N GLN A 264 -38.40 -15.96 79.50
CA GLN A 264 -38.04 -17.30 79.97
C GLN A 264 -36.68 -17.28 80.67
N LYS A 265 -36.70 -16.96 81.96
CA LYS A 265 -35.56 -17.05 82.90
C LYS A 265 -35.27 -18.51 83.27
N THR A 266 -35.05 -19.42 82.32
CA THR A 266 -34.75 -20.84 82.65
C THR A 266 -33.82 -21.57 81.68
N SER A 267 -32.98 -20.89 80.90
CA SER A 267 -31.80 -21.56 80.31
C SER A 267 -30.69 -20.60 79.91
N ARG A 268 -29.92 -20.13 80.90
CA ARG A 268 -28.77 -19.24 80.66
C ARG A 268 -27.52 -19.91 80.08
N ASN A 269 -27.55 -21.22 79.75
CA ASN A 269 -26.33 -21.99 79.49
C ASN A 269 -26.27 -22.75 78.16
N LYS A 270 -27.18 -22.52 77.20
CA LYS A 270 -27.08 -23.18 75.89
C LYS A 270 -26.70 -22.16 74.81
N LYS A 271 -25.45 -22.24 74.33
CA LYS A 271 -24.90 -21.44 73.22
C LYS A 271 -25.24 -22.00 71.84
N VAL A 272 -26.06 -23.05 71.78
CA VAL A 272 -26.45 -23.75 70.56
C VAL A 272 -27.95 -23.53 70.40
N TYR A 273 -28.37 -23.11 69.21
CA TYR A 273 -29.77 -22.92 68.82
C TYR A 273 -30.02 -23.72 67.53
N GLN A 274 -31.25 -24.18 67.33
CA GLN A 274 -31.68 -24.70 66.04
C GLN A 274 -32.10 -23.52 65.15
N LEU A 275 -31.70 -23.52 63.88
CA LEU A 275 -32.17 -22.54 62.90
C LEU A 275 -33.34 -23.16 62.13
N CYS A 276 -34.53 -22.60 62.32
CA CYS A 276 -35.78 -23.04 61.73
C CYS A 276 -36.19 -22.17 60.55
N ALA A 277 -36.79 -22.76 59.52
CA ALA A 277 -37.30 -22.03 58.35
C ALA A 277 -38.83 -22.07 58.31
N CYS A 278 -39.45 -20.90 58.20
CA CYS A 278 -40.87 -20.75 57.96
C CYS A 278 -41.22 -21.14 56.51
N ALA A 279 -42.49 -21.47 56.24
CA ALA A 279 -42.98 -21.63 54.85
C ALA A 279 -42.81 -20.35 54.00
N SER A 280 -42.69 -19.19 54.64
CA SER A 280 -42.38 -17.90 53.99
C SER A 280 -40.90 -17.69 53.66
N GLY A 281 -40.01 -18.60 54.07
CA GLY A 281 -38.55 -18.49 53.87
C GLY A 281 -37.81 -17.65 54.92
N LYS A 282 -38.53 -17.08 55.90
CA LYS A 282 -37.91 -16.43 57.07
C LYS A 282 -37.23 -17.48 57.96
N LEU A 283 -36.06 -17.15 58.48
CA LEU A 283 -35.31 -17.99 59.40
C LEU A 283 -35.48 -17.48 60.84
N PHE A 284 -35.68 -18.38 61.79
CA PHE A 284 -35.77 -18.06 63.22
C PHE A 284 -35.00 -19.05 64.08
N LEU A 285 -34.62 -18.61 65.28
CA LEU A 285 -33.88 -19.44 66.24
C LEU A 285 -34.85 -20.15 67.19
N ALA A 286 -34.65 -21.45 67.40
CA ALA A 286 -35.36 -22.25 68.39
C ALA A 286 -34.39 -22.87 69.40
N ALA A 287 -34.89 -23.20 70.59
CA ALA A 287 -34.09 -23.86 71.62
C ALA A 287 -33.57 -25.22 71.13
N PRO A 288 -32.34 -25.63 71.51
CA PRO A 288 -31.68 -26.83 70.99
C PRO A 288 -32.40 -28.14 71.32
N ASP A 289 -33.21 -28.15 72.39
CA ASP A 289 -33.94 -29.34 72.87
C ASP A 289 -35.44 -29.27 72.56
N ALA A 290 -35.92 -28.20 71.92
CA ALA A 290 -37.31 -28.03 71.57
C ALA A 290 -37.57 -28.47 70.12
N PRO A 291 -38.78 -28.92 69.78
CA PRO A 291 -39.16 -29.08 68.38
C PRO A 291 -39.05 -27.73 67.65
N CYS A 292 -38.61 -27.78 66.40
CA CYS A 292 -38.51 -26.63 65.49
C CYS A 292 -39.91 -26.17 65.07
N SER A 293 -40.64 -25.58 66.02
CA SER A 293 -42.03 -25.16 65.90
C SER A 293 -42.22 -23.81 66.58
N MET A 294 -43.08 -22.98 65.99
CA MET A 294 -43.44 -21.68 66.54
C MET A 294 -44.29 -21.85 67.81
N HIS A 295 -44.05 -21.02 68.83
CA HIS A 295 -44.95 -20.96 69.98
C HIS A 295 -46.25 -20.25 69.57
N GLU A 296 -47.41 -20.69 70.05
CA GLU A 296 -48.74 -20.17 69.64
C GLU A 296 -48.90 -18.65 69.83
N MET A 297 -48.04 -18.01 70.63
CA MET A 297 -48.07 -16.57 70.88
C MET A 297 -47.27 -15.74 69.85
N ASP A 298 -46.37 -16.34 69.06
CA ASP A 298 -45.45 -15.64 68.14
C ASP A 298 -45.94 -15.63 66.68
N THR A 299 -47.24 -15.41 66.47
CA THR A 299 -47.91 -15.53 65.16
C THR A 299 -47.43 -14.58 64.05
N GLU A 300 -46.61 -13.58 64.36
CA GLU A 300 -46.07 -12.63 63.38
C GLU A 300 -44.74 -13.07 62.74
N LEU A 301 -44.03 -14.04 63.33
CA LEU A 301 -42.67 -14.38 62.91
C LEU A 301 -42.63 -15.11 61.55
N CYS A 302 -43.58 -16.02 61.33
CA CYS A 302 -43.67 -16.84 60.11
C CYS A 302 -44.77 -16.40 59.13
N ARG A 303 -45.45 -15.28 59.38
CA ARG A 303 -46.44 -14.70 58.48
C ARG A 303 -45.81 -14.02 57.26
#